data_AF-A0A4V2AH05-F1
#
_entry.id   AF-A0A4V2AH05-F1
#
_cell.length_a   1.000
_cell.length_b   1.000
_cell.length_c   1.000
_cell.angle_alpha   90.00
_cell.angle_beta   90.00
_cell.angle_gamma   90.00
#
_symmetry.space_group_name_H-M   'P 1'
#
loop_
_entity.id
_entity.type
_entity.pdbx_description
1 polymer ?
#
loop_
_entity_poly.entity_id
_entity_poly.type
_entity_poly.pdbx_seq_one_letter_code
_entity_poly.pdbx_strand_id
1 'polypeptide(L)' 'MEDSSASTLDRIDVKILRALQANGRLTNAELAVKVSVSPA' A
#
# COMPACT_ATOMS: atom_id res chain seq x y z
N MET A 1 7.47 -19.63 16.73
CA MET A 1 6.67 -18.42 16.45
C MET A 1 6.22 -18.59 15.01
N GLU A 2 4.94 -18.84 14.78
CA GLU A 2 4.43 -18.98 13.42
C GLU A 2 4.48 -17.61 12.74
N ASP A 3 5.48 -17.39 11.88
CA ASP A 3 5.47 -16.27 10.93
C ASP A 3 4.39 -16.53 9.87
N SER A 4 3.12 -16.42 10.27
CA SER A 4 1.94 -16.76 9.48
C SER A 4 1.62 -15.78 8.33
N SER A 5 2.55 -14.97 7.83
CA SER A 5 2.22 -14.07 6.70
C SER A 5 3.40 -13.58 5.88
N ALA A 6 4.25 -14.49 5.40
CA ALA A 6 4.85 -14.29 4.08
C ALA A 6 3.78 -14.47 2.98
N SER A 7 2.59 -13.89 3.15
CA SER A 7 1.63 -13.70 2.07
C SER A 7 2.34 -12.86 1.03
N THR A 8 2.53 -13.43 -0.15
CA THR A 8 3.20 -12.74 -1.27
C THR A 8 2.51 -11.40 -1.47
N LEU A 9 3.24 -10.31 -1.26
CA LEU A 9 2.75 -8.95 -1.51
C LEU A 9 2.21 -8.90 -2.93
N ASP A 10 0.96 -8.50 -3.06
CA ASP A 10 0.37 -8.35 -4.37
C ASP A 10 0.86 -7.05 -5.02
N ARG A 11 0.45 -6.83 -6.28
CA ARG A 11 0.90 -5.65 -7.03
C ARG A 11 0.40 -4.34 -6.42
N ILE A 12 -0.74 -4.34 -5.73
CA ILE A 12 -1.29 -3.17 -5.05
C ILE A 12 -0.50 -2.89 -3.79
N ASP A 13 -0.19 -3.91 -2.99
CA ASP A 13 0.62 -3.76 -1.78
C ASP A 13 1.98 -3.12 -2.10
N VAL A 14 2.66 -3.61 -3.15
CA VAL A 14 3.95 -3.05 -3.59
C VAL A 14 3.80 -1.58 -4.03
N LYS A 15 2.70 -1.23 -4.70
CA LYS A 15 2.43 0.17 -5.10
C LYS A 15 2.19 1.06 -3.89
N ILE A 16 1.43 0.59 -2.90
CA ILE A 16 1.16 1.31 -1.65
C ILE A 16 2.49 1.57 -0.92
N LEU A 17 3.29 0.53 -0.72
CA LEU A 17 4.59 0.64 -0.05
C LEU A 17 5.51 1.63 -0.76
N ARG A 18 5.64 1.57 -2.08
CA ARG A 18 6.43 2.53 -2.86
C ARG A 18 5.90 3.95 -2.74
N ALA A 19 4.59 4.15 -2.78
CA ALA A 19 3.96 5.47 -2.66
C ALA A 19 4.22 6.10 -1.29
N LEU A 20 4.07 5.34 -0.21
CA LEU A 20 4.29 5.77 1.16
C LEU A 20 5.78 5.95 1.48
N GLN A 21 6.66 5.09 0.97
CA GLN A 21 8.11 5.26 1.10
C GLN A 21 8.58 6.57 0.45
N ALA A 22 8.01 6.92 -0.70
CA ALA A 22 8.32 8.19 -1.37
C ALA A 22 7.73 9.41 -0.63
N ASN A 23 6.53 9.27 -0.06
CA ASN A 23 5.90 10.32 0.74
C ASN A 23 5.00 9.71 1.82
N GLY A 24 5.48 9.70 3.06
CA GLY A 24 4.75 9.15 4.20
C GLY A 24 3.61 10.03 4.73
N ARG A 25 3.41 11.23 4.15
CA ARG A 25 2.34 12.17 4.56
C ARG A 25 1.13 12.16 3.64
N LEU A 26 1.05 11.20 2.71
CA LEU A 26 -0.11 11.04 1.84
C LEU A 26 -1.36 10.73 2.67
N THR A 27 -2.45 11.42 2.36
CA THR A 27 -3.78 11.07 2.89
C THR A 27 -4.29 9.78 2.24
N ASN A 28 -5.28 9.14 2.87
CA ASN A 28 -5.88 7.92 2.32
C ASN A 28 -6.47 8.15 0.91
N ALA A 29 -7.11 9.30 0.69
CA ALA A 29 -7.68 9.67 -0.60
C ALA A 29 -6.59 9.83 -1.67
N GLU A 30 -5.49 10.52 -1.35
CA GLU A 30 -4.38 10.70 -2.29
C GLU A 30 -3.67 9.37 -2.60
N LEU A 31 -3.48 8.52 -1.58
CA LEU A 31 -2.90 7.20 -1.76
C LEU A 31 -3.78 6.32 -2.66
N ALA A 32 -5.09 6.32 -2.43
CA ALA A 32 -6.06 5.55 -3.19
C ALA A 32 -6.05 5.95 -4.68
N VAL A 33 -6.06 7.26 -4.98
CA VAL A 33 -5.91 7.78 -6.35
C VAL A 33 -4.60 7.31 -6.98
N LYS A 34 -3.49 7.38 -6.23
CA LYS A 34 -2.15 7.03 -6.72
C LYS A 34 -1.98 5.54 -7.02
N VAL A 35 -2.69 4.66 -6.30
CA VAL A 35 -2.65 3.21 -6.51
C VAL A 35 -3.86 2.66 -7.28
N SER A 36 -4.75 3.55 -7.75
CA SER A 36 -5.94 3.24 -8.56
C SER A 36 -6.94 2.31 -7.85
N VAL A 37 -7.20 2.58 -6.57
CA VAL A 37 -8.21 1.90 -5.76
C VAL A 37 -9.19 2.91 -5.18
N SER A 38 -10.33 2.44 -4.67
CA SER A 38 -11.26 3.27 -3.93
C SER A 38 -10.77 3.45 -2.47
N PRO A 39 -10.92 4.64 -1.88
CA PRO A 39 -10.77 4.82 -0.43
C PRO A 39 -11.81 3.97 0.32
N ALA A 40 -11.43 3.46 1.49
CA ALA A 40 -12.33 2.83 2.44
C ALA A 40 -13.13 3.86 3.25
#